data_AF-A0A7V2MRC8-F1
#
_entry.id   AF-A0A7V2MRC8-F1
#
_cell.length_a   1.000
_cell.length_b   1.000
_cell.length_c   1.000
_cell.angle_alpha   90.00
_cell.angle_beta   90.00
_cell.angle_gamma   90.00
#
_symmetry.space_group_name_H-M   'P 1'
#
loop_
_entity.id
_entity.type
_entity.pdbx_description
1 polymer ?
#
loop_
_entity_poly.entity_id
_entity_poly.type
_entity_poly.pdbx_seq_one_letter_code
_entity_poly.pdbx_strand_id
1 'polypeptide(L)'
;MVDYKFFEKIISKHANTFYLASLSLPKHLRYDFWVIYSYCRLVDEIADNFFIINDKQKALDEIYQIKENLILAFEGNYNKDNKIFLGLKEVFKKYKFDIKPFLELIEGAIWDIEGIEIKNLNDLINYSKLVAGSVGAMLFPIISNYKNEEILKSAYNFGIFMQIVNILRDVGEDYKIRKRIYIPRTILKDFSIKEFHIKHGLITPNYIDMLEFLMEIAEKLFYENVDKIKFLREEIREAIYRAGIWYLEILNAIRFNDYDNINKRAYVNRFFKFLSLFFDYKIKKEILKRTKKFKFLKFEEKFDVKKDVIVNFHSDFSNANVNLPFGKIIVSDAKIESEKIIDFLVDFKIFRKKLTLYIIEFNENELVDYFENWFHIHRFYDNKVIEIVGYKLPIPEFLMKLFFNIRYKRLKNAINKYIFKRF
;
A
#
# COMPACT_ATOMS: atom_id res chain seq x y z
N MET A 1 9.27 -32.62 -0.70
CA MET A 1 9.98 -31.31 -0.70
C MET A 1 8.93 -30.22 -0.72
N VAL A 2 9.08 -29.20 0.11
CA VAL A 2 8.14 -28.09 0.22
C VAL A 2 8.19 -27.23 -1.06
N ASP A 3 7.05 -27.03 -1.70
CA ASP A 3 6.92 -26.40 -3.03
C ASP A 3 6.95 -24.86 -2.95
N TYR A 4 8.15 -24.28 -2.77
CA TYR A 4 8.34 -22.82 -2.64
C TYR A 4 7.73 -22.02 -3.81
N LYS A 5 7.82 -22.54 -5.04
CA LYS A 5 7.29 -21.89 -6.25
C LYS A 5 5.76 -21.80 -6.24
N PHE A 6 5.08 -22.79 -5.67
CA PHE A 6 3.62 -22.77 -5.52
C PHE A 6 3.16 -21.57 -4.67
N PHE A 7 3.75 -21.38 -3.49
CA PHE A 7 3.39 -20.27 -2.60
C PHE A 7 3.78 -18.90 -3.20
N GLU A 8 4.93 -18.81 -3.87
CA GLU A 8 5.34 -17.61 -4.61
C GLU A 8 4.31 -17.20 -5.66
N LYS A 9 3.82 -18.17 -6.43
CA LYS A 9 2.85 -17.92 -7.50
C LYS A 9 1.53 -17.38 -6.96
N ILE A 10 1.08 -17.86 -5.80
CA ILE A 10 -0.15 -17.37 -5.15
C ILE A 10 0.01 -15.90 -4.77
N ILE A 11 1.04 -15.55 -4.00
CA ILE A 11 1.20 -14.16 -3.51
C ILE A 11 1.51 -13.18 -4.64
N SER A 12 2.34 -13.56 -5.62
CA SER A 12 2.70 -12.69 -6.74
C SER A 12 1.51 -12.36 -7.64
N LYS A 13 0.54 -13.28 -7.76
CA LYS A 13 -0.68 -13.09 -8.54
C LYS A 13 -1.72 -12.24 -7.82
N HIS A 14 -1.93 -12.47 -6.52
CA HIS A 14 -3.06 -11.90 -5.78
C HIS A 14 -2.71 -10.67 -4.93
N ALA A 15 -1.44 -10.48 -4.56
CA ALA A 15 -1.01 -9.40 -3.68
C ALA A 15 0.34 -8.80 -4.09
N ASN A 16 0.39 -8.17 -5.26
CA ASN A 16 1.62 -7.58 -5.82
C ASN A 16 2.35 -6.63 -4.82
N THR A 17 1.63 -5.81 -4.06
CA THR A 17 2.25 -4.93 -3.04
C THR A 17 2.92 -5.73 -1.91
N PHE A 18 2.25 -6.74 -1.34
CA PHE A 18 2.84 -7.60 -0.32
C PHE A 18 3.95 -8.49 -0.87
N TYR A 19 3.80 -9.02 -2.09
CA TYR A 19 4.85 -9.77 -2.77
C TYR A 19 6.12 -8.93 -2.89
N LEU A 20 6.03 -7.73 -3.46
CA LEU A 20 7.18 -6.83 -3.60
C LEU A 20 7.80 -6.47 -2.24
N ALA A 21 7.00 -6.33 -1.19
CA ALA A 21 7.51 -5.99 0.15
C ALA A 21 8.23 -7.20 0.77
N SER A 22 7.68 -8.40 0.58
CA SER A 22 8.25 -9.66 1.05
C SER A 22 9.59 -10.01 0.38
N LEU A 23 9.90 -9.43 -0.79
CA LEU A 23 11.21 -9.60 -1.43
C LEU A 23 12.36 -9.00 -0.62
N SER A 24 12.08 -8.07 0.30
CA SER A 24 13.05 -7.55 1.26
C SER A 24 13.33 -8.50 2.43
N LEU A 25 12.54 -9.57 2.60
CA LEU A 25 12.75 -10.55 3.67
C LEU A 25 13.86 -11.56 3.30
N PRO A 26 14.62 -12.07 4.29
CA PRO A 26 15.41 -13.29 4.15
C PRO A 26 14.58 -14.45 3.59
N LYS A 27 15.20 -15.31 2.78
CA LYS A 27 14.50 -16.40 2.06
C LYS A 27 13.67 -17.30 2.97
N HIS A 28 14.18 -17.62 4.16
CA HIS A 28 13.49 -18.49 5.12
C HIS A 28 12.21 -17.85 5.67
N LEU A 29 12.24 -16.55 6.01
CA LEU A 29 11.06 -15.79 6.47
C LEU A 29 10.08 -15.53 5.35
N ARG A 30 10.59 -15.26 4.15
CA ARG A 30 9.75 -15.03 2.97
C ARG A 30 8.83 -16.21 2.69
N TYR A 31 9.38 -17.43 2.78
CA TYR A 31 8.59 -18.65 2.66
C TYR A 31 7.47 -18.71 3.70
N ASP A 32 7.80 -18.48 4.98
CA ASP A 32 6.83 -18.57 6.07
C ASP A 32 5.68 -17.55 5.89
N PHE A 33 6.00 -16.33 5.45
CA PHE A 33 5.01 -15.31 5.09
C PHE A 33 4.09 -15.75 3.95
N TRP A 34 4.65 -16.34 2.91
CA TRP A 34 3.88 -16.77 1.74
C TRP A 34 2.93 -17.92 2.06
N VAL A 35 3.32 -18.83 2.96
CA VAL A 35 2.44 -19.88 3.48
C VAL A 35 1.23 -19.29 4.19
N ILE A 36 1.46 -18.37 5.14
CA ILE A 36 0.37 -17.71 5.87
C ILE A 36 -0.54 -16.95 4.90
N TYR A 37 0.05 -16.21 3.96
CA TYR A 37 -0.72 -15.52 2.92
C TYR A 37 -1.56 -16.49 2.07
N SER A 38 -1.01 -17.64 1.68
CA SER A 38 -1.75 -18.64 0.90
C SER A 38 -2.93 -19.24 1.68
N TYR A 39 -2.80 -19.43 2.99
CA TYR A 39 -3.96 -19.77 3.82
C TYR A 39 -5.02 -18.67 3.81
N CYS A 40 -4.61 -17.40 3.94
CA CYS A 40 -5.56 -16.29 3.89
C CYS A 40 -6.29 -16.27 2.54
N ARG A 41 -5.55 -16.46 1.44
CA ARG A 41 -6.12 -16.51 0.11
C ARG A 41 -7.07 -17.68 -0.10
N LEU A 42 -6.80 -18.85 0.50
CA LEU A 42 -7.69 -20.00 0.46
C LEU A 42 -9.06 -19.68 1.06
N VAL A 43 -9.07 -18.97 2.19
CA VAL A 43 -10.30 -18.53 2.87
C VAL A 43 -11.03 -17.46 2.04
N ASP A 44 -10.29 -16.44 1.56
CA ASP A 44 -10.85 -15.38 0.70
C ASP A 44 -11.46 -15.93 -0.60
N GLU A 45 -10.86 -16.98 -1.19
CA GLU A 45 -11.35 -17.58 -2.44
C GLU A 45 -12.74 -18.20 -2.30
N ILE A 46 -13.08 -18.74 -1.13
CA ILE A 46 -14.42 -19.28 -0.88
C ILE A 46 -15.45 -18.14 -0.87
N ALA A 47 -15.14 -17.03 -0.19
CA ALA A 47 -16.00 -15.84 -0.19
C ALA A 47 -16.07 -15.18 -1.58
N ASP A 48 -14.95 -15.07 -2.31
CA ASP A 48 -14.90 -14.57 -3.68
C ASP A 48 -15.74 -15.43 -4.64
N ASN A 49 -15.62 -16.77 -4.56
CA ASN A 49 -16.38 -17.71 -5.38
C ASN A 49 -17.88 -17.65 -5.08
N PHE A 50 -18.27 -17.40 -3.83
CA PHE A 50 -19.66 -17.17 -3.46
C PHE A 50 -20.27 -16.02 -4.27
N PHE A 51 -19.57 -14.90 -4.47
CA PHE A 51 -20.08 -13.78 -5.28
C PHE A 51 -20.25 -14.11 -6.77
N ILE A 52 -19.61 -15.17 -7.27
CA ILE A 52 -19.69 -15.62 -8.67
C ILE A 52 -20.79 -16.67 -8.83
N ILE A 53 -20.80 -17.69 -7.97
CA ILE A 53 -21.69 -18.85 -8.07
C ILE A 53 -23.05 -18.56 -7.42
N ASN A 54 -23.09 -17.67 -6.43
CA ASN A 54 -24.25 -17.30 -5.62
C ASN A 54 -24.91 -18.51 -4.93
N ASP A 55 -24.09 -19.48 -4.49
CA ASP A 55 -24.52 -20.64 -3.70
C ASP A 55 -24.01 -20.50 -2.27
N LYS A 56 -24.89 -19.99 -1.41
CA LYS A 56 -24.58 -19.72 0.01
C LYS A 56 -24.27 -20.99 0.78
N GLN A 57 -25.06 -22.05 0.58
CA GLN A 57 -24.91 -23.28 1.37
C GLN A 57 -23.57 -23.94 1.06
N LYS A 58 -23.22 -24.05 -0.23
CA LYS A 58 -21.93 -24.59 -0.65
C LYS A 58 -20.75 -23.79 -0.07
N ALA A 59 -20.82 -22.46 -0.11
CA ALA A 59 -19.75 -21.62 0.43
C ALA A 59 -19.60 -21.80 1.96
N LEU A 60 -20.71 -21.93 2.69
CA LEU A 60 -20.68 -22.23 4.13
C LEU A 60 -20.12 -23.63 4.41
N ASP A 61 -20.52 -24.65 3.65
CA ASP A 61 -20.00 -26.01 3.81
C ASP A 61 -18.47 -26.04 3.57
N GLU A 62 -17.99 -25.37 2.52
CA GLU A 62 -16.56 -25.24 2.23
C GLU A 62 -15.82 -24.50 3.36
N ILE A 63 -16.37 -23.40 3.89
CA ILE A 63 -15.71 -22.63 4.96
C ILE A 63 -15.65 -23.40 6.28
N TYR A 64 -16.70 -24.16 6.61
CA TYR A 64 -16.72 -25.02 7.79
C TYR A 64 -15.76 -26.21 7.64
N GLN A 65 -15.62 -26.77 6.44
CA GLN A 65 -14.61 -27.79 6.17
C GLN A 65 -13.19 -27.24 6.33
N ILE A 66 -12.92 -25.99 5.91
CA ILE A 66 -11.63 -25.33 6.17
C ILE A 66 -11.40 -25.13 7.68
N LYS A 67 -12.44 -24.76 8.43
CA LYS A 67 -12.36 -24.62 9.89
C LYS A 67 -12.01 -25.93 10.58
N GLU A 68 -12.64 -27.04 10.21
CA GLU A 68 -12.34 -28.37 10.75
C GLU A 68 -10.90 -28.79 10.44
N ASN A 69 -10.47 -28.64 9.18
CA ASN A 69 -9.10 -28.93 8.77
C ASN A 69 -8.06 -28.09 9.53
N LEU A 70 -8.38 -26.83 9.83
CA LEU A 70 -7.53 -25.95 10.62
C LEU A 70 -7.38 -26.45 12.06
N ILE A 71 -8.48 -26.83 12.71
CA ILE A 71 -8.45 -27.36 14.09
C ILE A 71 -7.58 -28.62 14.13
N LEU A 72 -7.81 -29.56 13.21
CA LEU A 72 -7.00 -30.78 13.09
C LEU A 72 -5.52 -30.45 12.86
N ALA A 73 -5.21 -29.46 12.01
CA ALA A 73 -3.84 -29.04 11.75
C ALA A 73 -3.13 -28.50 13.02
N PHE A 74 -3.84 -27.74 13.86
CA PHE A 74 -3.32 -27.29 15.16
C PHE A 74 -3.10 -28.44 16.16
N GLU A 75 -3.86 -29.53 16.04
CA GLU A 75 -3.67 -30.77 16.82
C GLU A 75 -2.56 -31.69 16.24
N GLY A 76 -1.97 -31.32 15.10
CA GLY A 76 -0.91 -32.08 14.45
C GLY A 76 -1.39 -33.04 13.35
N ASN A 77 -2.68 -33.04 13.03
CA ASN A 77 -3.33 -33.86 12.01
C ASN A 77 -3.55 -33.05 10.71
N TYR A 78 -2.70 -33.26 9.71
CA TYR A 78 -2.70 -32.44 8.49
C TYR A 78 -3.28 -33.19 7.29
N ASN A 79 -4.13 -32.52 6.53
CA ASN A 79 -4.57 -32.99 5.21
C ASN A 79 -3.37 -33.03 4.25
N LYS A 80 -2.96 -34.24 3.84
CA LYS A 80 -1.78 -34.47 3.00
C LYS A 80 -2.00 -34.10 1.53
N ASP A 81 -3.25 -34.00 1.10
CA ASP A 81 -3.62 -33.69 -0.29
C ASP A 81 -3.69 -32.18 -0.55
N ASN A 82 -3.70 -31.36 0.51
CA ASN A 82 -3.70 -29.91 0.40
C ASN A 82 -2.30 -29.31 0.65
N LYS A 83 -1.69 -28.78 -0.43
CA LYS A 83 -0.36 -28.15 -0.38
C LYS A 83 -0.26 -27.00 0.63
N ILE A 84 -1.33 -26.23 0.84
CA ILE A 84 -1.34 -25.10 1.78
C ILE A 84 -1.24 -25.61 3.22
N PHE A 85 -2.00 -26.66 3.57
CA PHE A 85 -1.93 -27.29 4.89
C PHE A 85 -0.59 -27.99 5.14
N LEU A 86 0.05 -28.54 4.12
CA LEU A 86 1.43 -29.02 4.21
C LEU A 86 2.43 -27.89 4.48
N GLY A 87 2.21 -26.70 3.89
CA GLY A 87 2.99 -25.51 4.22
C GLY A 87 2.78 -25.07 5.66
N LEU A 88 1.52 -25.00 6.11
CA LEU A 88 1.16 -24.62 7.47
C LEU A 88 1.81 -25.55 8.49
N LYS A 89 1.85 -26.86 8.25
CA LYS A 89 2.58 -27.83 9.07
C LYS A 89 4.02 -27.42 9.33
N GLU A 90 4.74 -27.03 8.29
CA GLU A 90 6.16 -26.68 8.40
C GLU A 90 6.36 -25.33 9.10
N VAL A 91 5.39 -24.42 9.00
CA VAL A 91 5.40 -23.12 9.70
C VAL A 91 5.00 -23.27 11.18
N PHE A 92 3.98 -24.07 11.49
CA PHE A 92 3.50 -24.33 12.86
C PHE A 92 4.53 -25.08 13.72
N LYS A 93 5.41 -25.88 13.11
CA LYS A 93 6.56 -26.47 13.81
C LYS A 93 7.60 -25.45 14.26
N LYS A 94 7.73 -24.31 13.55
CA LYS A 94 8.77 -23.31 13.81
C LYS A 94 8.35 -22.27 14.84
N TYR A 95 7.07 -21.90 14.86
CA TYR A 95 6.56 -20.82 15.70
C TYR A 95 5.34 -21.27 16.51
N LYS A 96 5.16 -20.67 17.69
CA LYS A 96 3.98 -20.90 18.52
C LYS A 96 2.85 -19.96 18.09
N PHE A 97 1.93 -20.47 17.27
CA PHE A 97 0.74 -19.73 16.84
C PHE A 97 -0.40 -19.85 17.84
N ASP A 98 -1.24 -18.82 17.87
CA ASP A 98 -2.60 -18.88 18.41
C ASP A 98 -3.54 -19.22 17.24
N ILE A 99 -4.50 -20.12 17.46
CA ILE A 99 -5.53 -20.46 16.47
C ILE A 99 -6.53 -19.32 16.28
N LYS A 100 -6.70 -18.46 17.29
CA LYS A 100 -7.73 -17.42 17.29
C LYS A 100 -7.71 -16.52 16.05
N PRO A 101 -6.59 -15.93 15.60
CA PRO A 101 -6.59 -15.10 14.40
C PRO A 101 -7.04 -15.87 13.14
N PHE A 102 -6.68 -17.16 13.02
CA PHE A 102 -7.11 -17.98 11.89
C PHE A 102 -8.64 -18.17 11.88
N LEU A 103 -9.24 -18.36 13.06
CA LEU A 103 -10.69 -18.43 13.21
C LEU A 103 -11.37 -17.07 12.96
N GLU A 104 -10.76 -15.96 13.40
CA GLU A 104 -11.27 -14.61 13.11
C GLU A 104 -11.33 -14.33 11.61
N LEU A 105 -10.37 -14.82 10.81
CA LEU A 105 -10.43 -14.70 9.35
C LEU A 105 -11.60 -15.49 8.76
N ILE A 106 -11.84 -16.71 9.25
CA ILE A 106 -12.99 -17.53 8.85
C ILE A 106 -14.30 -16.82 9.21
N GLU A 107 -14.40 -16.22 10.39
CA GLU A 107 -15.55 -15.41 10.80
C GLU A 107 -15.77 -14.21 9.86
N GLY A 108 -14.70 -13.58 9.39
CA GLY A 108 -14.76 -12.53 8.37
C GLY A 108 -15.31 -13.02 7.02
N ALA A 109 -14.89 -14.21 6.56
CA ALA A 109 -15.45 -14.81 5.35
C ALA A 109 -16.94 -15.17 5.51
N ILE A 110 -17.32 -15.70 6.67
CA ILE A 110 -18.74 -15.97 7.01
C ILE A 110 -19.54 -14.66 6.99
N TRP A 111 -19.00 -13.55 7.50
CA TRP A 111 -19.64 -12.24 7.46
C TRP A 111 -20.01 -11.83 6.02
N ASP A 112 -19.10 -12.05 5.06
CA ASP A 112 -19.33 -11.75 3.64
C ASP A 112 -20.35 -12.68 2.98
N ILE A 113 -20.31 -13.98 3.29
CA ILE A 113 -21.26 -15.00 2.80
C ILE A 113 -22.67 -14.78 3.34
N GLU A 114 -22.80 -14.46 4.64
CA GLU A 114 -24.05 -14.09 5.30
C GLU A 114 -24.58 -12.74 4.82
N GLY A 115 -23.69 -11.89 4.34
CA GLY A 115 -24.02 -10.61 3.76
C GLY A 115 -24.43 -9.54 4.75
N ILE A 116 -23.80 -9.56 5.91
CA ILE A 116 -24.02 -8.61 6.98
C ILE A 116 -23.54 -7.21 6.54
N GLU A 117 -24.45 -6.24 6.56
CA GLU A 117 -24.15 -4.85 6.19
C GLU A 117 -23.26 -4.15 7.23
N ILE A 118 -22.36 -3.28 6.76
CA ILE A 118 -21.59 -2.37 7.62
C ILE A 118 -22.44 -1.15 7.97
N LYS A 119 -23.00 -1.09 9.19
CA LYS A 119 -23.94 -0.03 9.57
C LYS A 119 -23.19 1.23 10.01
N ASN A 120 -22.13 1.06 10.78
CA ASN A 120 -21.39 2.14 11.41
C ASN A 120 -19.87 1.92 11.40
N LEU A 121 -19.13 2.89 11.92
CA LEU A 121 -17.67 2.84 11.96
C LEU A 121 -17.15 1.66 12.79
N ASN A 122 -17.82 1.28 13.89
CA ASN A 122 -17.40 0.11 14.68
C ASN A 122 -17.56 -1.18 13.88
N ASP A 123 -18.63 -1.33 13.10
CA ASP A 123 -18.79 -2.49 12.20
C ASP A 123 -17.67 -2.52 11.16
N LEU A 124 -17.29 -1.38 10.59
CA LEU A 124 -16.17 -1.29 9.64
C LEU A 124 -14.86 -1.75 10.29
N ILE A 125 -14.57 -1.29 11.51
CA ILE A 125 -13.37 -1.66 12.25
C ILE A 125 -13.40 -3.15 12.62
N ASN A 126 -14.54 -3.67 13.07
CA ASN A 126 -14.69 -5.08 13.43
C ASN A 126 -14.54 -6.00 12.22
N TYR A 127 -15.23 -5.70 11.12
CA TYR A 127 -15.06 -6.42 9.85
C TYR A 127 -13.59 -6.37 9.39
N SER A 128 -12.98 -5.18 9.38
CA SER A 128 -11.57 -5.01 9.01
C SER A 128 -10.61 -5.77 9.93
N LYS A 129 -10.95 -5.89 11.23
CA LYS A 129 -10.20 -6.69 12.18
C LYS A 129 -10.28 -8.18 11.82
N LEU A 130 -11.46 -8.69 11.48
CA LEU A 130 -11.67 -10.09 11.10
C LEU A 130 -10.92 -10.44 9.81
N VAL A 131 -11.06 -9.65 8.75
CA VAL A 131 -10.54 -10.02 7.42
C VAL A 131 -9.08 -9.63 7.17
N ALA A 132 -8.51 -8.71 7.96
CA ALA A 132 -7.13 -8.26 7.74
C ALA A 132 -6.33 -8.03 9.02
N GLY A 133 -6.96 -7.52 10.09
CA GLY A 133 -6.31 -7.42 11.39
C GLY A 133 -5.82 -8.78 11.91
N SER A 134 -6.66 -9.80 11.74
CA SER A 134 -6.35 -11.20 12.01
C SER A 134 -5.11 -11.67 11.26
N VAL A 135 -4.92 -11.28 9.99
CA VAL A 135 -3.73 -11.61 9.19
C VAL A 135 -2.47 -11.01 9.79
N GLY A 136 -2.54 -9.74 10.25
CA GLY A 136 -1.46 -9.12 11.01
C GLY A 136 -1.09 -9.91 12.28
N ALA A 137 -2.11 -10.36 13.02
CA ALA A 137 -1.95 -11.18 14.21
C ALA A 137 -1.45 -12.61 13.91
N MET A 138 -1.83 -13.22 12.78
CA MET A 138 -1.27 -14.49 12.31
C MET A 138 0.23 -14.34 12.06
N LEU A 139 0.67 -13.24 11.46
CA LEU A 139 2.09 -13.02 11.19
C LEU A 139 2.90 -12.67 12.46
N PHE A 140 2.24 -12.33 13.57
CA PHE A 140 2.89 -11.86 14.81
C PHE A 140 4.01 -12.78 15.32
N PRO A 141 3.84 -14.12 15.43
CA PRO A 141 4.90 -15.02 15.89
C PRO A 141 6.12 -15.08 14.96
N ILE A 142 5.95 -14.72 13.69
CA ILE A 142 7.05 -14.67 12.71
C ILE A 142 7.81 -13.34 12.85
N ILE A 143 7.10 -12.23 13.06
CA ILE A 143 7.65 -10.88 13.03
C ILE A 143 8.20 -10.35 14.36
N SER A 144 7.74 -10.90 15.49
CA SER A 144 8.11 -10.44 16.82
C SER A 144 8.84 -11.53 17.60
N ASN A 145 9.93 -11.15 18.29
CA ASN A 145 10.60 -12.02 19.28
C ASN A 145 9.92 -11.95 20.66
N TYR A 146 9.04 -10.97 20.87
CA TYR A 146 8.44 -10.68 22.16
C TYR A 146 6.95 -11.00 22.15
N LYS A 147 6.48 -11.67 23.21
CA LYS A 147 5.06 -11.71 23.56
C LYS A 147 4.69 -10.38 24.20
N ASN A 148 4.38 -9.40 23.37
CA ASN A 148 3.97 -8.06 23.82
C ASN A 148 2.60 -7.73 23.23
N GLU A 149 1.62 -7.52 24.12
CA GLU A 149 0.23 -7.26 23.74
C GLU A 149 0.07 -5.95 22.96
N GLU A 150 0.88 -4.92 23.24
CA GLU A 150 0.84 -3.67 22.47
C GLU A 150 1.29 -3.87 21.03
N ILE A 151 2.34 -4.69 20.81
CA ILE A 151 2.82 -4.98 19.46
C ILE A 151 1.81 -5.87 18.71
N LEU A 152 1.19 -6.83 19.40
CA LEU A 152 0.12 -7.64 18.82
C LEU A 152 -1.08 -6.77 18.44
N LYS A 153 -1.51 -5.87 19.32
CA LYS A 153 -2.57 -4.88 19.02
C LYS A 153 -2.18 -4.00 17.83
N SER A 154 -0.92 -3.59 17.74
CA SER A 154 -0.41 -2.85 16.59
C SER A 154 -0.46 -3.66 15.29
N ALA A 155 -0.18 -4.97 15.33
CA ALA A 155 -0.31 -5.85 14.18
C ALA A 155 -1.77 -5.94 13.69
N TYR A 156 -2.75 -6.04 14.60
CA TYR A 156 -4.17 -5.93 14.26
C TYR A 156 -4.49 -4.58 13.62
N ASN A 157 -4.04 -3.48 14.20
CA ASN A 157 -4.31 -2.14 13.68
C ASN A 157 -3.70 -1.91 12.29
N PHE A 158 -2.52 -2.46 12.02
CA PHE A 158 -1.92 -2.41 10.68
C PHE A 158 -2.80 -3.13 9.65
N GLY A 159 -3.33 -4.31 9.98
CA GLY A 159 -4.28 -5.01 9.13
C GLY A 159 -5.57 -4.23 8.91
N ILE A 160 -6.14 -3.64 9.98
CA ILE A 160 -7.34 -2.80 9.90
C ILE A 160 -7.10 -1.60 8.97
N PHE A 161 -5.98 -0.89 9.15
CA PHE A 161 -5.56 0.20 8.26
C PHE A 161 -5.54 -0.26 6.80
N MET A 162 -4.87 -1.38 6.50
CA MET A 162 -4.75 -1.88 5.14
C MET A 162 -6.09 -2.28 4.54
N GLN A 163 -7.02 -2.79 5.34
CA GLN A 163 -8.35 -3.14 4.86
C GLN A 163 -9.23 -1.92 4.58
N ILE A 164 -9.16 -0.88 5.43
CA ILE A 164 -9.85 0.39 5.11
C ILE A 164 -9.31 0.95 3.79
N VAL A 165 -7.98 0.91 3.57
CA VAL A 165 -7.40 1.29 2.28
C VAL A 165 -7.92 0.44 1.12
N ASN A 166 -8.05 -0.89 1.28
CA ASN A 166 -8.62 -1.76 0.26
C ASN A 166 -10.07 -1.36 -0.07
N ILE A 167 -10.91 -1.19 0.95
CA ILE A 167 -12.32 -0.76 0.81
C ILE A 167 -12.41 0.57 0.06
N LEU A 168 -11.57 1.55 0.41
CA LEU A 168 -11.55 2.85 -0.26
C LEU A 168 -10.99 2.78 -1.69
N ARG A 169 -10.09 1.84 -1.98
CA ARG A 169 -9.53 1.65 -3.32
C ARG A 169 -10.53 0.96 -4.27
N ASP A 170 -11.32 0.04 -3.73
CA ASP A 170 -12.07 -0.95 -4.51
C ASP A 170 -13.59 -0.71 -4.54
N VAL A 171 -14.10 0.45 -4.06
CA VAL A 171 -15.54 0.79 -3.99
C VAL A 171 -16.32 0.41 -5.27
N GLY A 172 -15.78 0.77 -6.45
CA GLY A 172 -16.44 0.45 -7.72
C GLY A 172 -16.40 -1.03 -8.09
N GLU A 173 -15.29 -1.71 -7.80
CA GLU A 173 -15.10 -3.13 -8.08
C GLU A 173 -16.01 -3.98 -7.18
N ASP A 174 -16.05 -3.67 -5.88
CA ASP A 174 -16.93 -4.29 -4.90
C ASP A 174 -18.40 -4.13 -5.29
N TYR A 175 -18.82 -2.95 -5.72
CA TYR A 175 -20.19 -2.74 -6.16
C TYR A 175 -20.51 -3.49 -7.46
N LYS A 176 -19.62 -3.45 -8.45
CA LYS A 176 -19.86 -4.06 -9.77
C LYS A 176 -19.88 -5.57 -9.70
N ILE A 177 -18.87 -6.17 -9.08
CA ILE A 177 -18.62 -7.61 -9.03
C ILE A 177 -19.40 -8.27 -7.90
N ARG A 178 -19.36 -7.70 -6.68
CA ARG A 178 -19.90 -8.32 -5.47
C ARG A 178 -21.27 -7.79 -5.06
N LYS A 179 -21.76 -6.71 -5.68
CA LYS A 179 -22.95 -5.95 -5.23
C LYS A 179 -22.86 -5.53 -3.77
N ARG A 180 -21.64 -5.20 -3.30
CA ARG A 180 -21.35 -4.80 -1.92
C ARG A 180 -20.95 -3.34 -1.83
N ILE A 181 -21.30 -2.72 -0.70
CA ILE A 181 -20.79 -1.42 -0.28
C ILE A 181 -20.29 -1.58 1.17
N TYR A 182 -18.97 -1.52 1.35
CA TYR A 182 -18.34 -1.65 2.67
C TYR A 182 -18.22 -0.32 3.42
N ILE A 183 -18.51 0.81 2.77
CA ILE A 183 -18.57 2.11 3.43
C ILE A 183 -19.77 2.12 4.40
N PRO A 184 -19.58 2.51 5.67
CA PRO A 184 -20.66 2.50 6.66
C PRO A 184 -21.90 3.28 6.22
N ARG A 185 -23.07 2.68 6.41
CA ARG A 185 -24.36 3.30 6.06
C ARG A 185 -24.60 4.64 6.75
N THR A 186 -24.19 4.77 8.01
CA THR A 186 -24.24 6.03 8.76
C THR A 186 -23.38 7.11 8.11
N ILE A 187 -22.15 6.79 7.72
CA ILE A 187 -21.25 7.73 7.03
C ILE A 187 -21.80 8.12 5.65
N LEU A 188 -22.31 7.15 4.86
CA LEU A 188 -23.00 7.45 3.60
C LEU A 188 -24.13 8.46 3.81
N LYS A 189 -24.93 8.29 4.87
CA LYS A 189 -26.02 9.20 5.22
C LYS A 189 -25.51 10.58 5.63
N ASP A 190 -24.49 10.67 6.48
CA ASP A 190 -23.94 11.93 6.99
C ASP A 190 -23.39 12.82 5.86
N PHE A 191 -22.79 12.20 4.84
CA PHE A 191 -22.30 12.89 3.63
C PHE A 191 -23.34 12.94 2.48
N SER A 192 -24.59 12.53 2.73
CA SER A 192 -25.67 12.51 1.72
C SER A 192 -25.35 11.70 0.45
N ILE A 193 -24.53 10.64 0.59
CA ILE A 193 -24.19 9.71 -0.48
C ILE A 193 -25.20 8.56 -0.51
N LYS A 194 -25.92 8.47 -1.62
CA LYS A 194 -26.82 7.34 -1.94
C LYS A 194 -26.12 6.32 -2.83
N GLU A 195 -26.59 5.08 -2.80
CA GLU A 195 -26.15 4.00 -3.70
C GLU A 195 -26.16 4.41 -5.17
N PHE A 196 -27.11 5.24 -5.59
CA PHE A 196 -27.18 5.80 -6.94
C PHE A 196 -25.85 6.45 -7.41
N HIS A 197 -25.14 7.15 -6.52
CA HIS A 197 -23.86 7.77 -6.86
C HIS A 197 -22.79 6.72 -7.15
N ILE A 198 -22.73 5.65 -6.35
CA ILE A 198 -21.79 4.55 -6.54
C ILE A 198 -22.15 3.76 -7.80
N LYS A 199 -23.44 3.47 -8.00
CA LYS A 199 -23.93 2.76 -9.19
C LYS A 199 -23.58 3.44 -10.50
N HIS A 200 -23.66 4.78 -10.55
CA HIS A 200 -23.42 5.56 -11.77
C HIS A 200 -22.04 6.24 -11.81
N GLY A 201 -21.14 5.93 -10.86
CA GLY A 201 -19.78 6.48 -10.86
C GLY A 201 -19.71 7.99 -10.68
N LEU A 202 -20.64 8.56 -9.91
CA LEU A 202 -20.76 10.01 -9.71
C LEU A 202 -19.86 10.48 -8.56
N ILE A 203 -18.80 11.20 -8.90
CA ILE A 203 -17.87 11.80 -7.94
C ILE A 203 -18.34 13.23 -7.60
N THR A 204 -19.15 13.37 -6.56
CA THR A 204 -19.65 14.66 -6.07
C THR A 204 -18.68 15.29 -5.05
N PRO A 205 -18.79 16.60 -4.74
CA PRO A 205 -18.04 17.22 -3.64
C PRO A 205 -18.19 16.47 -2.31
N ASN A 206 -19.43 16.12 -1.93
CA ASN A 206 -19.66 15.37 -0.70
C ASN A 206 -19.02 13.97 -0.71
N TYR A 207 -18.91 13.33 -1.88
CA TYR A 207 -18.25 12.03 -2.00
C TYR A 207 -16.75 12.15 -1.73
N ILE A 208 -16.13 13.25 -2.19
CA ILE A 208 -14.73 13.57 -1.95
C ILE A 208 -14.50 13.82 -0.46
N ASP A 209 -15.36 14.61 0.17
CA ASP A 209 -15.26 14.91 1.61
C ASP A 209 -15.43 13.63 2.46
N MET A 210 -16.36 12.75 2.07
CA MET A 210 -16.55 11.43 2.69
C MET A 210 -15.30 10.56 2.56
N LEU A 211 -14.70 10.52 1.36
CA LEU A 211 -13.48 9.76 1.14
C LEU A 211 -12.32 10.32 1.96
N GLU A 212 -12.13 11.64 2.02
CA GLU A 212 -11.11 12.25 2.88
C GLU A 212 -11.30 11.89 4.35
N PHE A 213 -12.54 11.94 4.85
CA PHE A 213 -12.86 11.54 6.22
C PHE A 213 -12.44 10.09 6.52
N LEU A 214 -12.75 9.15 5.63
CA LEU A 214 -12.36 7.74 5.79
C LEU A 214 -10.86 7.52 5.60
N MET A 215 -10.22 8.25 4.69
CA MET A 215 -8.77 8.21 4.50
C MET A 215 -8.03 8.70 5.75
N GLU A 216 -8.53 9.74 6.41
CA GLU A 216 -7.94 10.25 7.66
C GLU A 216 -8.01 9.22 8.80
N ILE A 217 -9.05 8.39 8.85
CA ILE A 217 -9.14 7.27 9.79
C ILE A 217 -8.02 6.23 9.50
N ALA A 218 -7.85 5.86 8.23
CA ALA A 218 -6.79 4.93 7.82
C ALA A 218 -5.39 5.50 8.11
N GLU A 219 -5.17 6.77 7.78
CA GLU A 219 -3.91 7.48 8.05
C GLU A 219 -3.60 7.51 9.55
N LYS A 220 -4.60 7.83 10.39
CA LYS A 220 -4.46 7.85 11.85
C LYS A 220 -4.03 6.47 12.38
N LEU A 221 -4.69 5.40 11.94
CA LEU A 221 -4.31 4.03 12.30
C LEU A 221 -2.87 3.70 11.88
N PHE A 222 -2.42 4.13 10.71
CA PHE A 222 -1.03 3.94 10.30
C PHE A 222 -0.05 4.68 11.23
N TYR A 223 -0.24 5.99 11.43
CA TYR A 223 0.71 6.82 12.18
C TYR A 223 0.76 6.49 13.67
N GLU A 224 -0.35 6.07 14.28
CA GLU A 224 -0.38 5.62 15.69
C GLU A 224 0.39 4.30 15.90
N ASN A 225 0.64 3.54 14.83
CA ASN A 225 1.18 2.19 14.94
C ASN A 225 2.57 2.03 14.28
N VAL A 226 2.96 2.89 13.33
CA VAL A 226 4.21 2.76 12.56
C VAL A 226 5.47 2.72 13.44
N ASP A 227 5.48 3.48 14.55
CA ASP A 227 6.62 3.49 15.48
C ASP A 227 6.84 2.14 16.18
N LYS A 228 5.82 1.29 16.25
CA LYS A 228 5.94 -0.05 16.88
C LYS A 228 6.74 -1.01 16.00
N ILE A 229 6.96 -0.70 14.72
CA ILE A 229 7.84 -1.48 13.83
C ILE A 229 9.26 -1.62 14.41
N LYS A 230 9.74 -0.61 15.17
CA LYS A 230 11.07 -0.66 15.81
C LYS A 230 11.24 -1.80 16.82
N PHE A 231 10.14 -2.38 17.31
CA PHE A 231 10.17 -3.50 18.24
C PHE A 231 10.09 -4.87 17.56
N LEU A 232 9.89 -4.91 16.24
CA LEU A 232 9.93 -6.15 15.46
C LEU A 232 11.37 -6.64 15.27
N ARG A 233 11.53 -7.88 14.80
CA ARG A 233 12.82 -8.43 14.35
C ARG A 233 13.43 -7.53 13.29
N GLU A 234 14.70 -7.18 13.44
CA GLU A 234 15.39 -6.20 12.59
C GLU A 234 15.27 -6.49 11.09
N GLU A 235 15.50 -7.75 10.71
CA GLU A 235 15.44 -8.27 9.34
C GLU A 235 14.03 -8.24 8.70
N ILE A 236 12.98 -7.92 9.46
CA ILE A 236 11.59 -7.86 9.00
C ILE A 236 11.08 -6.42 8.89
N ARG A 237 11.66 -5.50 9.66
CA ARG A 237 11.17 -4.11 9.79
C ARG A 237 11.01 -3.42 8.44
N GLU A 238 12.00 -3.58 7.57
CA GLU A 238 11.99 -2.96 6.24
C GLU A 238 10.82 -3.45 5.38
N ALA A 239 10.50 -4.75 5.42
CA ALA A 239 9.39 -5.31 4.65
C ALA A 239 8.03 -4.80 5.15
N ILE A 240 7.82 -4.79 6.47
CA ILE A 240 6.57 -4.30 7.07
C ILE A 240 6.40 -2.80 6.83
N TYR A 241 7.48 -2.03 7.00
CA TYR A 241 7.49 -0.59 6.73
C TYR A 241 7.15 -0.27 5.28
N ARG A 242 7.81 -0.93 4.32
CA ARG A 242 7.51 -0.79 2.88
C ARG A 242 6.05 -1.12 2.56
N ALA A 243 5.54 -2.23 3.08
CA ALA A 243 4.14 -2.61 2.89
C ALA A 243 3.20 -1.52 3.40
N GLY A 244 3.44 -1.00 4.61
CA GLY A 244 2.66 0.08 5.21
C GLY A 244 2.67 1.36 4.37
N ILE A 245 3.85 1.87 4.00
CA ILE A 245 3.99 3.09 3.18
C ILE A 245 3.35 2.92 1.79
N TRP A 246 3.51 1.77 1.15
CA TRP A 246 2.91 1.53 -0.15
C TRP A 246 1.39 1.41 -0.10
N TYR A 247 0.84 0.88 0.99
CA TYR A 247 -0.58 0.92 1.25
C TYR A 247 -1.07 2.35 1.51
N LEU A 248 -0.34 3.12 2.30
CA LEU A 248 -0.67 4.51 2.57
C LEU A 248 -0.71 5.31 1.26
N GLU A 249 0.24 5.05 0.35
CA GLU A 249 0.33 5.72 -0.94
C GLU A 249 -0.84 5.40 -1.89
N ILE A 250 -1.59 4.32 -1.67
CA ILE A 250 -2.84 4.06 -2.41
C ILE A 250 -3.84 5.20 -2.18
N LEU A 251 -3.88 5.79 -0.99
CA LEU A 251 -4.75 6.93 -0.69
C LEU A 251 -4.36 8.14 -1.54
N ASN A 252 -3.06 8.40 -1.71
CA ASN A 252 -2.58 9.43 -2.64
C ASN A 252 -2.88 9.07 -4.10
N ALA A 253 -2.86 7.79 -4.47
CA ALA A 253 -3.28 7.36 -5.79
C ALA A 253 -4.79 7.63 -6.02
N ILE A 254 -5.65 7.46 -5.01
CA ILE A 254 -7.07 7.84 -5.08
C ILE A 254 -7.19 9.35 -5.29
N ARG A 255 -6.49 10.17 -4.49
CA ARG A 255 -6.48 11.64 -4.66
C ARG A 255 -5.99 12.07 -6.04
N PHE A 256 -4.89 11.47 -6.51
CA PHE A 256 -4.32 11.70 -7.84
C PHE A 256 -5.30 11.34 -8.96
N ASN A 257 -6.10 10.31 -8.73
CA ASN A 257 -7.18 9.91 -9.61
C ASN A 257 -8.40 10.84 -9.58
N ASP A 258 -8.26 12.04 -9.04
CA ASP A 258 -9.37 12.96 -8.78
C ASP A 258 -10.48 12.28 -7.97
N TYR A 259 -10.11 11.37 -7.06
CA TYR A 259 -10.98 10.62 -6.15
C TYR A 259 -11.95 9.66 -6.85
N ASP A 260 -11.78 9.45 -8.15
CA ASP A 260 -12.51 8.42 -8.86
C ASP A 260 -11.88 7.06 -8.57
N ASN A 261 -12.48 6.36 -7.62
CA ASN A 261 -12.26 4.97 -7.20
C ASN A 261 -13.46 4.06 -7.56
N ILE A 262 -14.47 4.60 -8.27
CA ILE A 262 -15.65 3.86 -8.71
C ILE A 262 -15.49 3.38 -10.17
N ASN A 263 -14.98 4.24 -11.03
CA ASN A 263 -14.79 3.93 -12.45
C ASN A 263 -13.39 3.39 -12.74
N LYS A 264 -12.40 3.78 -11.93
CA LYS A 264 -11.02 3.30 -12.05
C LYS A 264 -10.46 2.90 -10.70
N ARG A 265 -9.77 1.76 -10.68
CA ARG A 265 -9.08 1.29 -9.48
C ARG A 265 -7.81 2.08 -9.25
N ALA A 266 -7.60 2.59 -8.05
CA ALA A 266 -6.34 3.25 -7.70
C ALA A 266 -5.22 2.23 -7.50
N TYR A 267 -4.05 2.47 -8.07
CA TYR A 267 -2.88 1.62 -7.88
C TYR A 267 -1.61 2.47 -7.78
N VAL A 268 -0.64 1.96 -7.03
CA VAL A 268 0.70 2.55 -6.94
C VAL A 268 1.63 1.69 -7.78
N ASN A 269 2.08 2.25 -8.91
CA ASN A 269 3.02 1.56 -9.78
C ASN A 269 4.40 1.41 -9.09
N ARG A 270 5.30 0.62 -9.67
CA ARG A 270 6.62 0.35 -9.06
C ARG A 270 7.45 1.62 -8.85
N PHE A 271 7.29 2.61 -9.72
CA PHE A 271 7.99 3.90 -9.61
C PHE A 271 7.47 4.71 -8.42
N PHE A 272 6.16 4.90 -8.28
CA PHE A 272 5.59 5.61 -7.13
C PHE A 272 5.80 4.85 -5.80
N LYS A 273 5.88 3.52 -5.82
CA LYS A 273 6.31 2.71 -4.67
C LYS A 273 7.77 3.00 -4.29
N PHE A 274 8.65 3.16 -5.27
CA PHE A 274 10.03 3.53 -5.00
C PHE A 274 10.09 4.97 -4.45
N LEU A 275 9.42 5.92 -5.09
CA LEU A 275 9.38 7.32 -4.65
C LEU A 275 8.80 7.48 -3.25
N SER A 276 7.78 6.71 -2.88
CA SER A 276 7.16 6.84 -1.56
C SER A 276 8.08 6.46 -0.40
N LEU A 277 9.20 5.78 -0.66
CA LEU A 277 10.26 5.53 0.33
C LEU A 277 11.17 6.76 0.57
N PHE A 278 11.01 7.81 -0.22
CA PHE A 278 11.89 8.98 -0.21
C PHE A 278 11.15 10.31 -0.15
N PHE A 279 9.85 10.29 -0.40
CA PHE A 279 8.99 11.47 -0.35
C PHE A 279 7.92 11.28 0.70
N ASP A 280 7.84 12.24 1.62
CA ASP A 280 6.87 12.25 2.71
C ASP A 280 5.43 12.17 2.16
N TYR A 281 4.65 11.27 2.76
CA TYR A 281 3.27 11.04 2.39
C TYR A 281 2.38 12.28 2.58
N LYS A 282 2.52 12.97 3.72
CA LYS A 282 1.66 14.12 4.08
C LYS A 282 1.87 15.28 3.12
N ILE A 283 3.11 15.51 2.68
CA ILE A 283 3.37 16.51 1.64
C ILE A 283 2.64 16.18 0.36
N LYS A 284 2.77 14.94 -0.13
CA LYS A 284 2.05 14.52 -1.35
C LYS A 284 0.54 14.65 -1.19
N LYS A 285 -0.01 14.27 -0.02
CA LYS A 285 -1.42 14.47 0.33
C LYS A 285 -1.83 15.94 0.18
N GLU A 286 -1.12 16.86 0.84
CA GLU A 286 -1.44 18.28 0.82
C GLU A 286 -1.37 18.87 -0.60
N ILE A 287 -0.35 18.49 -1.37
CA ILE A 287 -0.20 18.87 -2.78
C ILE A 287 -1.43 18.43 -3.58
N LEU A 288 -1.85 17.17 -3.45
CA LEU A 288 -2.97 16.61 -4.21
C LEU A 288 -4.31 17.25 -3.80
N LYS A 289 -4.52 17.52 -2.50
CA LYS A 289 -5.71 18.23 -2.00
C LYS A 289 -5.78 19.65 -2.57
N ARG A 290 -4.68 20.40 -2.54
CA ARG A 290 -4.61 21.76 -3.10
C ARG A 290 -4.85 21.77 -4.61
N THR A 291 -4.17 20.89 -5.36
CA THR A 291 -4.33 20.79 -6.82
C THR A 291 -5.79 20.60 -7.22
N LYS A 292 -6.52 19.73 -6.51
CA LYS A 292 -7.94 19.48 -6.81
C LYS A 292 -8.82 20.67 -6.45
N LYS A 293 -8.58 21.32 -5.30
CA LYS A 293 -9.28 22.56 -4.93
C LYS A 293 -9.11 23.63 -6.01
N PHE A 294 -7.93 23.75 -6.62
CA PHE A 294 -7.68 24.65 -7.75
C PHE A 294 -8.40 24.23 -9.05
N LYS A 295 -8.45 22.95 -9.40
CA LYS A 295 -9.27 22.47 -10.54
C LYS A 295 -10.76 22.78 -10.37
N PHE A 296 -11.29 22.72 -9.14
CA PHE A 296 -12.68 23.13 -8.88
C PHE A 296 -12.88 24.65 -9.02
N LEU A 297 -11.87 25.45 -8.70
CA LEU A 297 -11.91 26.91 -8.81
C LEU A 297 -11.62 27.42 -10.23
N LYS A 298 -11.00 26.60 -11.09
CA LYS A 298 -10.75 26.89 -12.51
C LYS A 298 -11.33 25.76 -13.35
N PHE A 299 -12.55 25.96 -13.83
CA PHE A 299 -13.01 25.23 -15.01
C PHE A 299 -12.39 25.86 -16.26
N GLU A 300 -12.00 25.00 -17.20
CA GLU A 300 -11.35 25.24 -18.50
C GLU A 300 -9.81 25.35 -18.50
N GLU A 301 -9.17 24.24 -18.84
CA GLU A 301 -8.18 24.16 -19.93
C GLU A 301 -7.93 22.68 -20.29
N LYS A 302 -8.06 22.33 -21.58
CA LYS A 302 -7.74 20.99 -22.10
C LYS A 302 -6.25 20.91 -22.42
N PHE A 303 -5.55 19.95 -21.82
CA PHE A 303 -4.16 19.62 -22.16
C PHE A 303 -4.06 18.25 -22.83
N ASP A 304 -3.31 18.15 -23.93
CA ASP A 304 -2.98 16.89 -24.61
C ASP A 304 -1.53 16.47 -24.30
N VAL A 305 -1.39 15.69 -23.22
CA VAL A 305 -0.12 15.34 -22.59
C VAL A 305 0.81 14.53 -23.50
N LYS A 306 0.28 13.78 -24.48
CA LYS A 306 1.11 12.92 -25.35
C LYS A 306 1.93 13.70 -26.36
N LYS A 307 1.39 14.78 -26.93
CA LYS A 307 2.10 15.61 -27.92
C LYS A 307 3.28 16.38 -27.32
N ASP A 308 3.09 16.97 -26.14
CA ASP A 308 4.10 17.80 -25.48
C ASP A 308 5.28 17.00 -24.90
N VAL A 309 5.13 15.69 -24.73
CA VAL A 309 6.22 14.80 -24.28
C VAL A 309 7.16 14.49 -25.43
N ILE A 310 6.62 14.14 -26.61
CA ILE A 310 7.39 13.77 -27.80
C ILE A 310 8.23 14.96 -28.31
N VAL A 311 7.66 16.17 -28.31
CA VAL A 311 8.33 17.38 -28.82
C VAL A 311 9.56 17.78 -27.98
N ASN A 312 9.49 17.72 -26.64
CA ASN A 312 10.63 18.07 -25.77
C ASN A 312 11.74 17.00 -25.72
N PHE A 313 11.46 15.75 -26.12
CA PHE A 313 12.47 14.70 -26.12
C PHE A 313 13.53 14.91 -27.21
N HIS A 314 13.15 15.52 -28.32
CA HIS A 314 14.10 15.92 -29.35
C HIS A 314 15.02 17.07 -28.94
N SER A 315 14.69 17.83 -27.88
CA SER A 315 15.45 19.03 -27.51
C SER A 315 16.38 18.87 -26.29
N ASP A 316 16.03 18.05 -25.28
CA ASP A 316 16.62 18.20 -23.94
C ASP A 316 17.57 17.08 -23.48
N PHE A 317 17.72 15.97 -24.24
CA PHE A 317 18.57 14.84 -23.83
C PHE A 317 19.46 14.32 -24.95
N SER A 318 20.29 15.19 -25.52
CA SER A 318 21.54 14.76 -26.13
C SER A 318 22.61 14.64 -25.02
N ASN A 319 22.90 13.41 -24.58
CA ASN A 319 24.08 13.04 -23.77
C ASN A 319 24.01 13.18 -22.22
N ALA A 320 23.10 12.49 -21.53
CA ALA A 320 23.22 12.27 -20.08
C ALA A 320 23.29 10.78 -19.70
N ASN A 321 24.42 10.34 -19.11
CA ASN A 321 24.60 9.00 -18.55
C ASN A 321 24.33 9.03 -17.04
N VAL A 322 23.28 8.33 -16.57
CA VAL A 322 22.98 8.20 -15.13
C VAL A 322 23.09 6.73 -14.71
N ASN A 323 24.03 6.43 -13.82
CA ASN A 323 24.15 5.11 -13.18
C ASN A 323 23.23 5.05 -11.95
N LEU A 324 22.26 4.13 -11.95
CA LEU A 324 21.39 3.85 -10.81
C LEU A 324 21.80 2.54 -10.10
N PRO A 325 21.43 2.35 -8.81
CA PRO A 325 21.93 1.24 -7.98
C PRO A 325 21.51 -0.18 -8.41
N PHE A 326 20.75 -0.33 -9.51
CA PHE A 326 20.27 -1.62 -10.02
C PHE A 326 20.58 -1.84 -11.51
N GLY A 327 21.44 -1.03 -12.12
CA GLY A 327 21.90 -1.24 -13.49
C GLY A 327 22.10 0.05 -14.30
N LYS A 328 22.91 -0.06 -15.36
CA LYS A 328 23.24 1.00 -16.32
C LYS A 328 22.05 1.18 -17.28
N ILE A 329 21.37 2.32 -17.24
CA ILE A 329 20.40 2.68 -18.29
C ILE A 329 21.19 3.43 -19.36
N ILE A 330 21.55 2.73 -20.43
CA ILE A 330 22.11 3.34 -21.63
C ILE A 330 20.93 3.70 -22.53
N VAL A 331 20.61 4.99 -22.63
CA VAL A 331 19.70 5.48 -23.67
C VAL A 331 20.58 5.83 -24.87
N SER A 332 20.79 4.85 -25.74
CA SER A 332 21.42 5.07 -27.06
C SER A 332 20.50 4.48 -28.11
N ASP A 333 19.98 5.32 -29.01
CA ASP A 333 19.33 5.07 -30.32
C ASP A 333 18.79 3.66 -30.64
N ALA A 334 18.20 3.00 -29.66
CA ALA A 334 17.60 1.69 -29.81
C ALA A 334 16.08 1.89 -29.81
N LYS A 335 15.46 1.45 -30.91
CA LYS A 335 14.00 1.30 -31.07
C LYS A 335 13.41 0.74 -29.78
N ILE A 336 12.73 1.63 -29.05
CA ILE A 336 12.13 1.38 -27.76
C ILE A 336 10.92 0.46 -27.97
N GLU A 337 10.85 -0.68 -27.29
CA GLU A 337 9.58 -1.38 -27.09
C GLU A 337 8.71 -0.50 -26.18
N SER A 338 7.72 0.15 -26.80
CA SER A 338 7.46 1.59 -26.64
C SER A 338 6.35 1.99 -25.68
N GLU A 339 5.67 1.10 -24.95
CA GLU A 339 4.52 1.56 -24.12
C GLU A 339 4.89 1.76 -22.65
N LYS A 340 5.52 0.77 -22.01
CA LYS A 340 5.81 0.83 -20.56
C LYS A 340 6.86 1.87 -20.18
N ILE A 341 7.81 2.15 -21.08
CA ILE A 341 8.84 3.18 -20.88
C ILE A 341 8.24 4.57 -21.12
N ILE A 342 7.33 4.72 -22.08
CA ILE A 342 6.63 5.99 -22.31
C ILE A 342 5.74 6.32 -21.12
N ASP A 343 4.95 5.36 -20.61
CA ASP A 343 4.14 5.56 -19.41
C ASP A 343 4.99 5.95 -18.19
N PHE A 344 6.14 5.29 -18.02
CA PHE A 344 7.12 5.62 -16.98
C PHE A 344 7.62 7.07 -17.09
N LEU A 345 7.94 7.53 -18.31
CA LEU A 345 8.46 8.88 -18.55
C LEU A 345 7.37 9.96 -18.46
N VAL A 346 6.14 9.64 -18.85
CA VAL A 346 4.96 10.50 -18.69
C VAL A 346 4.69 10.72 -17.21
N ASP A 347 4.61 9.63 -16.42
CA ASP A 347 4.44 9.71 -14.97
C ASP A 347 5.57 10.52 -14.32
N PHE A 348 6.82 10.30 -14.74
CA PHE A 348 7.98 11.04 -14.25
C PHE A 348 7.92 12.54 -14.61
N LYS A 349 7.56 12.92 -15.84
CA LYS A 349 7.49 14.33 -16.28
C LYS A 349 6.32 15.05 -15.61
N ILE A 350 5.16 14.40 -15.49
CA ILE A 350 4.01 14.94 -14.74
C ILE A 350 4.37 15.12 -13.27
N PHE A 351 4.95 14.09 -12.64
CA PHE A 351 5.39 14.16 -11.25
C PHE A 351 6.44 15.23 -11.06
N ARG A 352 7.49 15.29 -11.88
CA ARG A 352 8.55 16.31 -11.80
C ARG A 352 8.03 17.71 -12.05
N LYS A 353 7.14 17.94 -13.03
CA LYS A 353 6.56 19.27 -13.30
C LYS A 353 5.68 19.73 -12.14
N LYS A 354 4.82 18.84 -11.63
CA LYS A 354 4.06 19.09 -10.40
C LYS A 354 5.00 19.33 -9.22
N LEU A 355 5.97 18.47 -8.93
CA LEU A 355 6.88 18.65 -7.79
C LEU A 355 7.75 19.93 -7.92
N THR A 356 8.17 20.29 -9.13
CA THR A 356 9.02 21.46 -9.41
C THR A 356 8.29 22.78 -9.25
N LEU A 357 7.04 22.85 -9.70
CA LEU A 357 6.19 24.01 -9.47
C LEU A 357 5.95 24.25 -7.96
N TYR A 358 6.05 23.21 -7.13
CA TYR A 358 5.60 23.23 -5.73
C TYR A 358 6.74 23.42 -4.71
N ILE A 359 7.98 22.95 -4.98
CA ILE A 359 9.14 23.33 -4.14
C ILE A 359 9.38 24.85 -4.15
N ILE A 360 8.92 25.55 -5.19
CA ILE A 360 8.97 27.01 -5.26
C ILE A 360 8.02 27.66 -4.24
N GLU A 361 6.97 26.96 -3.80
CA GLU A 361 5.91 27.48 -2.93
C GLU A 361 6.11 27.21 -1.43
N PHE A 362 6.92 26.22 -1.04
CA PHE A 362 7.24 25.97 0.37
C PHE A 362 8.28 26.97 0.89
N ASN A 363 8.07 27.48 2.11
CA ASN A 363 9.06 28.27 2.82
C ASN A 363 10.10 27.37 3.51
N GLU A 364 11.22 27.97 3.95
CA GLU A 364 12.34 27.21 4.53
C GLU A 364 11.98 26.41 5.80
N ASN A 365 11.01 26.88 6.60
CA ASN A 365 10.58 26.16 7.81
C ASN A 365 9.72 24.94 7.46
N GLU A 366 8.82 25.07 6.47
CA GLU A 366 8.03 23.93 5.99
C GLU A 366 8.92 22.82 5.39
N LEU A 367 10.04 23.22 4.77
CA LEU A 367 11.06 22.28 4.30
C LEU A 367 11.85 21.64 5.46
N VAL A 368 12.09 22.34 6.57
CA VAL A 368 12.72 21.74 7.76
C VAL A 368 11.79 20.74 8.42
N ASP A 369 10.50 21.08 8.58
CA ASP A 369 9.49 20.19 9.13
C ASP A 369 9.27 18.96 8.23
N TYR A 370 9.39 19.13 6.91
CA TYR A 370 9.46 18.01 5.96
C TYR A 370 10.59 17.07 6.30
N PHE A 371 11.82 17.58 6.47
CA PHE A 371 12.96 16.75 6.78
C PHE A 371 12.81 16.07 8.15
N GLU A 372 12.39 16.79 9.20
CA GLU A 372 12.17 16.20 10.53
C GLU A 372 11.16 15.03 10.49
N ASN A 373 10.01 15.22 9.84
CA ASN A 373 9.02 14.15 9.67
C ASN A 373 9.54 13.00 8.80
N TRP A 374 10.20 13.34 7.69
CA TRP A 374 10.75 12.34 6.76
C TRP A 374 11.76 11.44 7.48
N PHE A 375 12.67 12.01 8.27
CA PHE A 375 13.68 11.29 9.06
C PHE A 375 13.06 10.49 10.21
N HIS A 376 12.00 11.00 10.86
CA HIS A 376 11.27 10.24 11.88
C HIS A 376 10.65 8.96 11.30
N ILE A 377 10.09 9.07 10.10
CA ILE A 377 9.36 7.98 9.42
C ILE A 377 10.35 7.01 8.73
N HIS A 378 11.47 7.50 8.17
CA HIS A 378 12.40 6.73 7.33
C HIS A 378 13.75 6.36 7.98
N ARG A 379 13.82 6.26 9.32
CA ARG A 379 15.04 5.96 10.11
C ARG A 379 15.93 4.81 9.58
N PHE A 380 15.39 3.88 8.80
CA PHE A 380 16.13 2.77 8.17
C PHE A 380 17.08 3.19 7.03
N TYR A 381 16.88 4.37 6.45
CA TYR A 381 17.70 4.90 5.36
C TYR A 381 18.79 5.88 5.84
N ASP A 382 18.79 6.26 7.13
CA ASP A 382 19.71 7.25 7.71
C ASP A 382 21.20 6.93 7.46
N ASN A 383 21.54 5.64 7.33
CA ASN A 383 22.92 5.18 7.17
C ASN A 383 23.27 4.70 5.76
N LYS A 384 22.34 4.78 4.79
CA LYS A 384 22.56 4.28 3.42
C LYS A 384 23.03 5.43 2.50
N VAL A 385 24.07 5.15 1.72
CA VAL A 385 24.78 6.12 0.87
C VAL A 385 24.85 5.57 -0.56
N ILE A 386 24.64 6.41 -1.56
CA ILE A 386 24.82 6.07 -2.99
C ILE A 386 26.12 6.72 -3.47
N GLU A 387 26.94 5.94 -4.17
CA GLU A 387 28.20 6.39 -4.76
C GLU A 387 28.02 6.76 -6.23
N ILE A 388 28.35 8.00 -6.58
CA ILE A 388 28.22 8.54 -7.94
C ILE A 388 29.50 9.28 -8.29
N VAL A 389 30.23 8.77 -9.28
CA VAL A 389 31.43 9.46 -9.81
C VAL A 389 32.40 9.82 -8.66
N GLY A 390 32.62 8.88 -7.73
CA GLY A 390 33.51 9.08 -6.56
C GLY A 390 32.92 9.89 -5.40
N TYR A 391 31.67 10.37 -5.49
CA TYR A 391 31.00 11.05 -4.39
C TYR A 391 30.06 10.10 -3.65
N LYS A 392 30.23 10.02 -2.33
CA LYS A 392 29.33 9.33 -1.41
C LYS A 392 28.25 10.31 -0.94
N LEU A 393 27.04 10.15 -1.47
CA LEU A 393 25.88 10.98 -1.09
C LEU A 393 24.90 10.18 -0.24
N PRO A 394 24.40 10.73 0.88
CA PRO A 394 23.23 10.17 1.54
C PRO A 394 22.09 10.03 0.51
N ILE A 395 21.34 8.93 0.57
CA ILE A 395 20.21 8.70 -0.36
C ILE A 395 19.27 9.92 -0.48
N PRO A 396 18.94 10.65 0.61
CA PRO A 396 18.08 11.84 0.51
C PRO A 396 18.67 12.95 -0.37
N GLU A 397 19.98 13.21 -0.26
CA GLU A 397 20.67 14.25 -1.02
C GLU A 397 20.75 13.89 -2.50
N PHE A 398 21.03 12.62 -2.81
CA PHE A 398 21.05 12.13 -4.19
C PHE A 398 19.70 12.33 -4.89
N LEU A 399 18.62 11.90 -4.24
CA LEU A 399 17.29 12.00 -4.83
C LEU A 399 16.89 13.47 -5.00
N MET A 400 17.22 14.33 -4.04
CA MET A 400 16.99 15.76 -4.23
C MET A 400 17.72 16.33 -5.44
N LYS A 401 18.99 15.96 -5.67
CA LYS A 401 19.74 16.37 -6.88
C LYS A 401 19.15 15.81 -8.17
N LEU A 402 18.64 14.57 -8.14
CA LEU A 402 18.07 13.90 -9.31
C LEU A 402 16.71 14.49 -9.73
N PHE A 403 15.87 14.85 -8.76
CA PHE A 403 14.50 15.29 -9.00
C PHE A 403 14.34 16.81 -9.13
N PHE A 404 15.22 17.58 -8.48
CA PHE A 404 15.11 19.03 -8.42
C PHE A 404 16.29 19.71 -9.11
N ASN A 405 16.13 19.99 -10.41
CA ASN A 405 16.93 21.03 -11.10
C ASN A 405 16.47 22.43 -10.65
N ILE A 406 16.31 22.65 -9.35
CA ILE A 406 15.77 23.88 -8.75
C ILE A 406 16.90 24.56 -8.00
N ARG A 407 17.00 25.89 -8.13
CA ARG A 407 18.05 26.76 -7.53
C ARG A 407 18.45 26.29 -6.12
N TYR A 408 19.58 25.61 -6.08
CA TYR A 408 20.30 24.93 -5.00
C TYR A 408 20.34 25.65 -3.64
N LYS A 409 20.12 26.98 -3.58
CA LYS A 409 20.37 27.81 -2.40
C LYS A 409 19.35 27.64 -1.27
N ARG A 410 18.04 27.63 -1.56
CA ARG A 410 16.97 27.50 -0.53
C ARG A 410 16.92 26.11 0.09
N LEU A 411 17.00 25.08 -0.76
CA LEU A 411 17.01 23.69 -0.31
C LEU A 411 18.25 23.39 0.55
N LYS A 412 19.43 23.90 0.13
CA LYS A 412 20.67 23.81 0.90
C LYS A 412 20.56 24.52 2.25
N ASN A 413 19.93 25.70 2.33
CA ASN A 413 19.72 26.40 3.59
C ASN A 413 18.81 25.63 4.54
N ALA A 414 17.70 25.06 4.05
CA ALA A 414 16.80 24.24 4.87
C ALA A 414 17.50 22.97 5.39
N ILE A 415 18.28 22.29 4.53
CA ILE A 415 19.08 21.12 4.92
C ILE A 415 20.14 21.49 5.96
N ASN A 416 20.86 22.60 5.77
CA ASN A 416 21.85 23.07 6.73
C ASN A 416 21.19 23.43 8.07
N LYS A 417 20.04 24.12 8.06
CA LYS A 417 19.27 24.47 9.26
C LYS A 417 18.76 23.24 10.00
N TYR A 418 18.34 22.20 9.26
CA TYR A 418 17.97 20.90 9.80
C TYR A 418 19.17 20.19 10.45
N ILE A 419 20.31 20.11 9.76
CA ILE A 419 21.54 19.49 10.28
C ILE A 419 22.00 20.20 11.56
N PHE A 420 21.99 21.54 11.57
CA PHE A 420 22.35 22.36 12.73
C PHE A 420 21.39 22.24 13.93
N LYS A 421 20.16 21.77 13.73
CA LYS A 421 19.19 21.51 14.81
C LYS A 421 19.42 20.16 15.50
N ARG A 422 20.12 19.24 14.82
CA ARG A 422 20.29 17.83 15.21
C ARG A 422 21.66 17.57 15.87
N PHE A 423 22.63 18.45 15.61
CA PHE A 423 23.84 18.63 16.43
C PHE A 423 23.57 19.70 17.48
#